data_AF-A0A4E9FPN9-F1
#
_entry.id   AF-A0A4E9FPN9-F1
#
_cell.length_a   1.000
_cell.length_b   1.000
_cell.length_c   1.000
_cell.angle_alpha   90.00
_cell.angle_beta   90.00
_cell.angle_gamma   90.00
#
_symmetry.space_group_name_H-M   'P 1'
#
loop_
_entity.id
_entity.type
_entity.pdbx_description
1 polymer ?
#
loop_
_entity_poly.entity_id
_entity_poly.type
_entity_poly.pdbx_seq_one_letter_code
_entity_poly.pdbx_strand_id
1 'polypeptide(L)'
;MRCFFHLEGREIIGLLLYIGFQVLSGGDLLWFRIDERMNLRVAKADDLLNTQHCNLLCLPENYQMKYYFYHALSWPQLSYVAEDDKGNIVGYVLAKMEEEADDEPHGHITSLAVKRSYRRLGLAQKLMDQTARAMIETFNARYVSLHVRVSNRAALNLYQNTLKFEISDVEPKYYADGEDAYAMKRPLVQFAMENNIEPADRKAFFSTKEEREHARKLKNN
;
A
#
# COMPACT_ATOMS: atom_id res chain seq x y z
N MET A 1 -60.09 12.81 -5.83
CA MET A 1 -60.13 14.09 -5.09
C MET A 1 -60.07 13.76 -3.61
N ARG A 2 -58.97 14.10 -2.92
CA ARG A 2 -58.59 13.63 -1.55
C ARG A 2 -58.36 12.10 -1.44
N CYS A 3 -57.73 11.57 -0.38
CA CYS A 3 -56.33 11.66 0.08
C CYS A 3 -56.17 10.90 1.43
N PHE A 4 -55.05 10.20 1.67
CA PHE A 4 -54.64 9.52 2.94
C PHE A 4 -55.53 8.30 3.37
N PHE A 5 -55.11 7.27 4.15
CA PHE A 5 -53.83 6.77 4.75
C PHE A 5 -54.05 5.30 5.28
N HIS A 6 -53.15 4.45 5.84
CA HIS A 6 -51.68 4.38 6.07
C HIS A 6 -51.26 2.93 6.51
N LEU A 7 -50.36 2.22 5.78
CA LEU A 7 -49.79 0.86 6.08
C LEU A 7 -50.83 -0.29 6.25
N GLU A 8 -50.51 -1.59 6.18
CA GLU A 8 -49.34 -2.40 5.71
C GLU A 8 -49.91 -3.46 4.70
N GLY A 9 -49.20 -4.42 4.10
CA GLY A 9 -47.81 -4.85 4.30
C GLY A 9 -47.37 -6.03 3.41
N ARG A 10 -46.23 -6.65 3.77
CA ARG A 10 -45.60 -7.90 3.26
C ARG A 10 -46.40 -8.79 2.27
N GLU A 11 -45.92 -8.93 1.02
CA GLU A 11 -45.55 -10.22 0.38
C GLU A 11 -44.88 -10.02 -1.02
N ILE A 12 -44.59 -11.12 -1.74
CA ILE A 12 -43.98 -11.24 -3.10
C ILE A 12 -42.46 -10.93 -3.12
N ILE A 13 -41.49 -11.84 -3.35
CA ILE A 13 -41.31 -13.08 -4.16
C ILE A 13 -40.76 -12.81 -5.58
N GLY A 14 -39.58 -13.38 -5.89
CA GLY A 14 -38.94 -13.40 -7.22
C GLY A 14 -37.48 -12.90 -7.19
N LEU A 15 -36.47 -13.61 -7.71
CA LEU A 15 -36.45 -14.95 -8.33
C LEU A 15 -35.09 -15.65 -8.05
N LEU A 16 -35.04 -16.98 -8.16
CA LEU A 16 -33.88 -17.84 -7.86
C LEU A 16 -32.79 -17.87 -8.97
N LEU A 17 -31.73 -18.64 -8.67
CA LEU A 17 -30.68 -19.24 -9.53
C LEU A 17 -29.33 -18.49 -9.50
N TYR A 18 -28.15 -19.12 -9.33
CA TYR A 18 -27.79 -20.55 -9.18
C TYR A 18 -26.70 -20.72 -8.09
N ILE A 19 -26.91 -21.58 -7.09
CA ILE A 19 -25.84 -22.28 -6.34
C ILE A 19 -26.31 -23.72 -6.11
N GLY A 20 -25.44 -24.71 -6.31
CA GLY A 20 -25.79 -26.14 -6.19
C GLY A 20 -26.13 -26.53 -4.76
N PHE A 21 -27.22 -27.27 -4.58
CA PHE A 21 -27.75 -27.67 -3.28
C PHE A 21 -27.59 -29.19 -3.10
N GLN A 22 -26.69 -29.62 -2.22
CA GLN A 22 -26.56 -31.03 -1.83
C GLN A 22 -26.73 -31.17 -0.32
N VAL A 23 -27.90 -31.64 0.10
CA VAL A 23 -28.24 -31.82 1.51
C VAL A 23 -27.64 -33.14 1.99
N LEU A 24 -26.87 -33.06 3.08
CA LEU A 24 -26.67 -34.19 3.99
C LEU A 24 -27.05 -33.72 5.40
N SER A 25 -27.83 -34.55 6.10
CA SER A 25 -28.40 -34.21 7.41
C SER A 25 -27.42 -34.50 8.53
N GLY A 26 -26.98 -33.45 9.23
CA GLY A 26 -26.14 -33.51 10.41
C GLY A 26 -25.97 -32.11 10.98
N GLY A 27 -26.05 -31.97 12.29
CA GLY A 27 -25.95 -30.66 12.93
C GLY A 27 -24.50 -30.18 13.01
N ASP A 28 -24.12 -29.26 12.12
CA ASP A 28 -23.42 -28.04 12.53
C ASP A 28 -23.55 -26.97 11.45
N LEU A 29 -23.96 -25.76 11.85
CA LEU A 29 -23.99 -24.60 10.96
C LEU A 29 -22.56 -24.03 10.87
N LEU A 30 -21.74 -24.73 10.08
CA LEU A 30 -20.36 -24.38 9.79
C LEU A 30 -20.36 -23.18 8.83
N TRP A 31 -20.68 -22.02 9.39
CA TRP A 31 -20.35 -20.73 8.80
C TRP A 31 -18.87 -20.78 8.42
N PHE A 32 -18.56 -20.65 7.13
CA PHE A 32 -17.20 -20.44 6.65
C PHE A 32 -16.74 -19.05 7.08
N ARG A 33 -16.47 -18.92 8.38
CA ARG A 33 -15.85 -17.78 9.03
C ARG A 33 -14.36 -17.83 8.70
N ILE A 34 -14.05 -17.54 7.43
CA ILE A 34 -12.70 -17.33 6.92
C ILE A 34 -12.20 -15.99 7.46
N ASP A 35 -12.03 -15.94 8.78
CA ASP A 35 -11.17 -14.99 9.48
C ASP A 35 -9.73 -15.50 9.34
N GLU A 36 -9.30 -15.59 8.08
CA GLU A 36 -7.93 -15.92 7.69
C GLU A 36 -7.03 -14.81 8.26
N ARG A 37 -6.34 -15.14 9.36
CA ARG A 37 -5.51 -14.20 10.12
C ARG A 37 -4.23 -13.86 9.37
N MET A 38 -4.37 -13.10 8.28
CA MET A 38 -3.25 -12.52 7.54
C MET A 38 -2.44 -11.64 8.48
N ASN A 39 -1.24 -12.10 8.85
CA ASN A 39 -0.33 -11.33 9.70
C ASN A 39 0.43 -10.31 8.84
N LEU A 40 0.64 -9.11 9.37
CA LEU A 40 1.46 -8.08 8.72
C LEU A 40 2.60 -7.69 9.65
N ARG A 41 3.82 -7.73 9.13
CA ARG A 41 5.04 -7.47 9.89
C ARG A 41 6.15 -6.92 9.00
N VAL A 42 7.17 -6.33 9.64
CA VAL A 42 8.43 -5.96 8.97
C VAL A 42 9.07 -7.20 8.32
N ALA A 43 9.63 -7.01 7.13
CA ALA A 43 10.34 -8.04 6.39
C ALA A 43 11.71 -8.34 7.03
N LYS A 44 12.08 -9.62 7.07
CA LYS A 44 13.38 -10.12 7.53
C LYS A 44 14.22 -10.57 6.34
N ALA A 45 15.52 -10.77 6.56
CA ALA A 45 16.41 -11.36 5.55
C ALA A 45 15.90 -12.71 5.00
N ASP A 46 15.29 -13.53 5.88
CA ASP A 46 14.72 -14.84 5.52
C ASP A 46 13.52 -14.74 4.57
N ASP A 47 12.78 -13.62 4.61
CA ASP A 47 11.61 -13.40 3.74
C ASP A 47 11.99 -13.04 2.31
N LEU A 48 13.23 -12.63 2.03
CA LEU A 48 13.60 -12.00 0.74
C LEU A 48 13.45 -12.97 -0.45
N LEU A 49 13.73 -14.26 -0.26
CA LEU A 49 13.49 -15.30 -1.26
C LEU A 49 11.99 -15.46 -1.58
N ASN A 50 11.15 -15.49 -0.54
CA ASN A 50 9.69 -15.58 -0.70
C ASN A 50 9.09 -14.28 -1.28
N THR A 51 9.71 -13.14 -0.99
CA THR A 51 9.37 -11.81 -1.51
C THR A 51 9.69 -11.73 -3.02
N GLN A 52 10.89 -12.17 -3.44
CA GLN A 52 11.24 -12.27 -4.86
C GLN A 52 10.35 -13.28 -5.60
N HIS A 53 10.04 -14.43 -5.00
CA HIS A 53 9.09 -15.38 -5.58
C HIS A 53 7.69 -14.77 -5.73
N CYS A 54 7.24 -13.95 -4.78
CA CYS A 54 5.98 -13.21 -4.89
C CYS A 54 6.02 -12.10 -5.95
N ASN A 55 7.17 -11.47 -6.20
CA ASN A 55 7.40 -10.52 -7.29
C ASN A 55 7.23 -11.20 -8.65
N LEU A 56 7.98 -12.29 -8.89
CA LEU A 56 7.94 -13.11 -10.11
C LEU A 56 6.54 -13.65 -10.45
N LEU A 57 5.69 -13.91 -9.45
CA LEU A 57 4.31 -14.37 -9.63
C LEU A 57 3.29 -13.24 -9.89
N CYS A 58 3.65 -11.97 -9.69
CA CYS A 58 2.69 -10.86 -9.65
C CYS A 58 2.99 -9.68 -10.59
N LEU A 59 4.25 -9.47 -10.98
CA LEU A 59 4.71 -8.27 -11.71
C LEU A 59 5.69 -8.66 -12.84
N PRO A 60 5.68 -7.94 -13.99
CA PRO A 60 6.71 -8.09 -15.01
C PRO A 60 8.02 -7.38 -14.65
N GLU A 61 7.99 -6.33 -13.83
CA GLU A 61 9.18 -5.68 -13.27
C GLU A 61 9.82 -6.54 -12.18
N ASN A 62 10.99 -7.10 -12.47
CA ASN A 62 11.68 -8.09 -11.63
C ASN A 62 13.14 -7.72 -11.33
N TYR A 63 13.61 -8.06 -10.14
CA TYR A 63 14.92 -7.63 -9.64
C TYR A 63 15.84 -8.80 -9.22
N GLN A 64 17.15 -8.59 -9.32
CA GLN A 64 18.15 -9.53 -8.78
C GLN A 64 18.18 -9.49 -7.25
N MET A 65 18.46 -10.63 -6.61
CA MET A 65 18.47 -10.76 -5.13
C MET A 65 19.37 -9.73 -4.42
N LYS A 66 20.47 -9.29 -5.05
CA LYS A 66 21.34 -8.21 -4.55
C LYS A 66 20.58 -6.91 -4.22
N TYR A 67 19.50 -6.62 -4.96
CA TYR A 67 18.69 -5.40 -4.79
C TYR A 67 17.70 -5.54 -3.63
N TYR A 68 17.19 -6.75 -3.36
CA TYR A 68 16.42 -7.05 -2.15
C TYR A 68 17.30 -6.94 -0.90
N PHE A 69 18.53 -7.48 -0.94
CA PHE A 69 19.50 -7.30 0.14
C PHE A 69 19.87 -5.82 0.36
N TYR A 70 20.06 -5.04 -0.70
CA TYR A 70 20.31 -3.59 -0.58
C TYR A 70 19.20 -2.88 0.22
N HIS A 71 17.92 -3.11 -0.11
CA HIS A 71 16.81 -2.53 0.64
C HIS A 71 16.78 -3.00 2.10
N ALA A 72 16.95 -4.31 2.33
CA ALA A 72 16.88 -4.90 3.67
C ALA A 72 18.05 -4.51 4.58
N LEU A 73 19.20 -4.11 4.02
CA LEU A 73 20.38 -3.67 4.78
C LEU A 73 20.43 -2.16 4.98
N SER A 74 19.99 -1.37 4.01
CA SER A 74 19.95 0.11 4.11
C SER A 74 18.75 0.63 4.89
N TRP A 75 17.55 0.04 4.70
CA TRP A 75 16.30 0.51 5.33
C TRP A 75 15.45 -0.65 5.90
N PRO A 76 15.98 -1.45 6.85
CA PRO A 76 15.31 -2.64 7.39
C PRO A 76 13.92 -2.39 7.98
N GLN A 77 13.59 -1.15 8.37
CA GLN A 77 12.29 -0.77 8.93
C GLN A 77 11.19 -0.60 7.87
N LEU A 78 11.53 -0.36 6.60
CA LEU A 78 10.57 0.16 5.61
C LEU A 78 9.87 -0.91 4.78
N SER A 79 10.45 -2.10 4.65
CA SER A 79 9.84 -3.18 3.86
C SER A 79 8.98 -4.07 4.75
N TYR A 80 7.75 -4.34 4.33
CA TYR A 80 6.77 -5.15 5.08
C TYR A 80 6.27 -6.32 4.25
N VAL A 81 5.90 -7.41 4.94
CA VAL A 81 5.25 -8.58 4.37
C VAL A 81 3.88 -8.84 4.99
N ALA A 82 3.00 -9.41 4.18
CA ALA A 82 1.77 -10.04 4.61
C ALA A 82 1.91 -11.56 4.43
N GLU A 83 1.66 -12.33 5.48
CA GLU A 83 1.78 -13.79 5.50
C GLU A 83 0.48 -14.48 5.91
N ASP A 84 0.25 -15.70 5.41
CA ASP A 84 -0.92 -16.51 5.77
C ASP A 84 -0.75 -17.27 7.10
N ASP A 85 -1.77 -18.04 7.49
CA ASP A 85 -1.81 -18.88 8.68
C ASP A 85 -0.70 -19.96 8.75
N LYS A 86 -0.01 -20.19 7.63
CA LYS A 86 1.07 -21.18 7.48
C LYS A 86 2.43 -20.50 7.26
N GLY A 87 2.51 -19.17 7.34
CA GLY A 87 3.73 -18.38 7.14
C GLY A 87 4.14 -18.18 5.67
N ASN A 88 3.28 -18.48 4.70
CA ASN A 88 3.59 -18.18 3.30
C ASN A 88 3.43 -16.67 3.06
N ILE A 89 4.42 -16.03 2.45
CA ILE A 89 4.27 -14.63 2.02
C ILE A 89 3.20 -14.55 0.92
N VAL A 90 2.11 -13.83 1.18
CA VAL A 90 0.98 -13.61 0.26
C VAL A 90 0.96 -12.22 -0.38
N GLY A 91 1.69 -11.28 0.22
CA GLY A 91 1.95 -9.96 -0.35
C GLY A 91 3.12 -9.30 0.35
N TYR A 92 3.67 -8.26 -0.25
CA TYR A 92 4.78 -7.50 0.29
C TYR A 92 4.79 -6.07 -0.26
N VAL A 93 5.56 -5.23 0.41
CA VAL A 93 6.00 -3.92 -0.05
C VAL A 93 7.50 -3.81 0.19
N LEU A 94 8.23 -3.46 -0.88
CA LEU A 94 9.67 -3.21 -0.89
C LEU A 94 9.86 -1.71 -1.07
N ALA A 95 10.48 -1.06 -0.09
CA ALA A 95 10.57 0.40 -0.04
C ALA A 95 11.91 0.88 0.52
N LYS A 96 12.30 2.09 0.11
CA LYS A 96 13.54 2.78 0.47
C LYS A 96 13.27 4.24 0.84
N MET A 97 14.28 4.94 1.35
CA MET A 97 14.37 6.39 1.24
C MET A 97 15.07 6.78 -0.07
N GLU A 98 14.79 7.97 -0.59
CA GLU A 98 15.68 8.62 -1.55
C GLU A 98 16.69 9.51 -0.83
N GLU A 99 17.91 9.60 -1.39
CA GLU A 99 19.08 10.22 -0.75
C GLU A 99 19.52 11.52 -1.45
N GLU A 100 18.67 12.10 -2.32
CA GLU A 100 18.96 13.34 -3.04
C GLU A 100 19.02 14.54 -2.09
N ALA A 101 20.23 15.08 -1.88
CA ALA A 101 20.53 16.05 -0.82
C ALA A 101 19.74 17.38 -0.90
N ASP A 102 19.29 17.77 -2.09
CA ASP A 102 18.58 19.03 -2.34
C ASP A 102 17.05 18.92 -2.19
N ASP A 103 16.44 17.73 -2.28
CA ASP A 103 15.00 17.57 -2.05
C ASP A 103 14.65 17.52 -0.55
N GLU A 104 13.37 17.40 -0.22
CA GLU A 104 12.92 17.04 1.12
C GLU A 104 13.03 15.53 1.34
N PRO A 105 13.36 15.05 2.56
CA PRO A 105 13.43 13.63 2.86
C PRO A 105 12.11 12.94 2.50
N HIS A 106 12.18 11.90 1.67
CA HIS A 106 11.00 11.21 1.18
C HIS A 106 11.27 9.72 0.91
N GLY A 107 10.23 8.92 1.07
CA GLY A 107 10.28 7.50 0.76
C GLY A 107 9.99 7.21 -0.70
N HIS A 108 10.39 6.04 -1.18
CA HIS A 108 10.01 5.52 -2.50
C HIS A 108 9.58 4.05 -2.40
N ILE A 109 8.48 3.71 -3.07
CA ILE A 109 7.95 2.35 -3.14
C ILE A 109 8.48 1.66 -4.40
N THR A 110 9.62 0.98 -4.23
CA THR A 110 10.28 0.21 -5.29
C THR A 110 9.38 -0.90 -5.86
N SER A 111 8.59 -1.58 -5.01
CA SER A 111 7.66 -2.60 -5.49
C SER A 111 6.56 -2.95 -4.47
N LEU A 112 5.33 -3.16 -4.93
CA LEU A 112 4.17 -3.54 -4.12
C LEU A 112 3.39 -4.66 -4.83
N ALA A 113 3.18 -5.80 -4.17
CA ALA A 113 2.40 -6.89 -4.76
C ALA A 113 1.60 -7.69 -3.73
N VAL A 114 0.47 -8.25 -4.19
CA VAL A 114 -0.35 -9.22 -3.46
C VAL A 114 -0.78 -10.32 -4.43
N LYS A 115 -0.60 -11.59 -4.04
CA LYS A 115 -1.01 -12.78 -4.81
C LYS A 115 -2.50 -12.72 -5.12
N ARG A 116 -2.91 -13.15 -6.33
CA ARG A 116 -4.27 -12.93 -6.88
C ARG A 116 -5.39 -13.43 -5.96
N SER A 117 -5.20 -14.54 -5.25
CA SER A 117 -6.15 -15.13 -4.29
C SER A 117 -6.41 -14.25 -3.06
N TYR A 118 -5.43 -13.45 -2.62
CA TYR A 118 -5.50 -12.62 -1.40
C TYR A 118 -5.82 -11.14 -1.71
N ARG A 119 -6.18 -10.81 -2.95
CA ARG A 119 -6.59 -9.46 -3.35
C ARG A 119 -8.00 -9.13 -2.86
N ARG A 120 -8.28 -7.84 -2.68
CA ARG A 120 -9.51 -7.27 -2.08
C ARG A 120 -9.68 -7.49 -0.57
N LEU A 121 -8.69 -8.08 0.11
CA LEU A 121 -8.62 -8.19 1.58
C LEU A 121 -7.98 -6.96 2.27
N GLY A 122 -7.83 -5.83 1.56
CA GLY A 122 -7.20 -4.60 2.07
C GLY A 122 -5.67 -4.67 2.31
N LEU A 123 -5.01 -5.82 2.10
CA LEU A 123 -3.59 -6.04 2.42
C LEU A 123 -2.65 -4.97 1.82
N ALA A 124 -2.84 -4.62 0.54
CA ALA A 124 -2.00 -3.63 -0.13
C ALA A 124 -2.08 -2.23 0.50
N GLN A 125 -3.26 -1.82 1.00
CA GLN A 125 -3.41 -0.58 1.76
C GLN A 125 -2.66 -0.69 3.10
N LYS A 126 -2.92 -1.75 3.88
CA LYS A 126 -2.31 -1.94 5.20
C LYS A 126 -0.78 -1.98 5.14
N LEU A 127 -0.21 -2.63 4.13
CA LEU A 127 1.24 -2.66 3.87
C LEU A 127 1.80 -1.25 3.59
N MET A 128 1.11 -0.48 2.74
CA MET A 128 1.50 0.89 2.39
C MET A 128 1.38 1.87 3.56
N ASP A 129 0.33 1.76 4.39
CA ASP A 129 0.12 2.61 5.56
C ASP A 129 1.13 2.30 6.69
N GLN A 130 1.52 1.03 6.88
CA GLN A 130 2.63 0.63 7.77
C GLN A 130 3.98 1.16 7.27
N THR A 131 4.25 1.04 5.97
CA THR A 131 5.47 1.57 5.33
C THR A 131 5.57 3.08 5.49
N ALA A 132 4.49 3.80 5.17
CA ALA A 132 4.41 5.25 5.34
C ALA A 132 4.64 5.67 6.80
N ARG A 133 4.10 4.93 7.77
CA ARG A 133 4.35 5.16 9.20
C ARG A 133 5.84 5.00 9.54
N ALA A 134 6.47 3.89 9.14
CA ALA A 134 7.89 3.65 9.40
C ALA A 134 8.81 4.72 8.75
N MET A 135 8.45 5.22 7.57
CA MET A 135 9.14 6.33 6.88
C MET A 135 9.08 7.64 7.67
N ILE A 136 7.95 7.96 8.32
CA ILE A 136 7.79 9.13 9.19
C ILE A 136 8.58 8.95 10.50
N GLU A 137 8.33 7.84 11.20
CA GLU A 137 8.87 7.56 12.54
C GLU A 137 10.39 7.36 12.56
N THR A 138 10.99 6.91 11.44
CA THR A 138 12.43 6.63 11.35
C THR A 138 13.21 7.70 10.60
N PHE A 139 12.64 8.32 9.55
CA PHE A 139 13.39 9.14 8.59
C PHE A 139 12.77 10.53 8.29
N ASN A 140 11.73 10.95 9.00
CA ASN A 140 11.03 12.23 8.77
C ASN A 140 10.50 12.40 7.32
N ALA A 141 10.13 11.31 6.64
CA ALA A 141 9.72 11.35 5.24
C ALA A 141 8.47 12.23 5.04
N ARG A 142 8.62 13.40 4.40
CA ARG A 142 7.52 14.38 4.23
C ARG A 142 6.51 13.97 3.17
N TYR A 143 6.95 13.12 2.23
CA TYR A 143 6.09 12.44 1.26
C TYR A 143 6.64 11.03 0.94
N VAL A 144 5.88 10.26 0.18
CA VAL A 144 6.34 9.00 -0.44
C VAL A 144 6.01 8.99 -1.93
N SER A 145 6.94 8.54 -2.77
CA SER A 145 6.82 8.46 -4.23
C SER A 145 6.68 7.03 -4.74
N LEU A 146 6.14 6.87 -5.95
CA LEU A 146 6.14 5.63 -6.72
C LEU A 146 5.92 5.89 -8.22
N HIS A 147 6.22 4.89 -9.04
CA HIS A 147 5.90 4.86 -10.47
C HIS A 147 4.83 3.80 -10.77
N VAL A 148 3.91 4.11 -11.68
CA VAL A 148 2.87 3.17 -12.12
C VAL A 148 2.56 3.29 -13.61
N ARG A 149 2.53 2.16 -14.31
CA ARG A 149 2.07 2.00 -15.71
C ARG A 149 0.72 2.70 -15.92
N VAL A 150 0.64 3.58 -16.93
CA VAL A 150 -0.58 4.35 -17.26
C VAL A 150 -1.79 3.45 -17.56
N SER A 151 -1.57 2.22 -18.03
CA SER A 151 -2.61 1.21 -18.26
C SER A 151 -3.14 0.52 -17.00
N ASN A 152 -2.44 0.58 -15.87
CA ASN A 152 -2.72 -0.25 -14.69
C ASN A 152 -3.84 0.33 -13.80
N ARG A 153 -5.08 0.31 -14.33
CA ARG A 153 -6.30 0.81 -13.69
C ARG A 153 -6.52 0.28 -12.26
N ALA A 154 -6.08 -0.93 -11.96
CA ALA A 154 -6.23 -1.54 -10.64
C ALA A 154 -5.30 -0.89 -9.60
N ALA A 155 -4.03 -0.65 -9.97
CA ALA A 155 -3.08 0.07 -9.13
C ALA A 155 -3.43 1.56 -9.03
N LEU A 156 -3.83 2.21 -10.13
CA LEU A 156 -4.27 3.61 -10.13
C LEU A 156 -5.44 3.85 -9.17
N ASN A 157 -6.47 2.99 -9.19
CA ASN A 157 -7.57 3.07 -8.24
C ASN A 157 -7.13 2.89 -6.77
N LEU A 158 -6.17 1.99 -6.51
CA LEU A 158 -5.60 1.82 -5.16
C LEU A 158 -4.84 3.09 -4.72
N TYR A 159 -3.94 3.59 -5.55
CA TYR A 159 -3.08 4.72 -5.21
C TYR A 159 -3.87 6.02 -5.08
N GLN A 160 -4.70 6.37 -6.08
CA GLN A 160 -5.49 7.60 -6.06
C GLN A 160 -6.65 7.54 -5.05
N ASN A 161 -7.57 6.59 -5.22
CA ASN A 161 -8.85 6.64 -4.49
C ASN A 161 -8.72 6.14 -3.05
N THR A 162 -7.90 5.12 -2.78
CA THR A 162 -7.70 4.57 -1.43
C THR A 162 -6.58 5.27 -0.69
N LEU A 163 -5.37 5.35 -1.27
CA LEU A 163 -4.15 5.80 -0.58
C LEU A 163 -3.83 7.30 -0.73
N LYS A 164 -4.61 8.06 -1.51
CA LYS A 164 -4.46 9.52 -1.71
C LYS A 164 -3.08 9.92 -2.27
N PHE A 165 -2.58 9.13 -3.22
CA PHE A 165 -1.50 9.55 -4.10
C PHE A 165 -2.05 10.44 -5.22
N GLU A 166 -1.35 11.54 -5.48
CA GLU A 166 -1.58 12.44 -6.59
C GLU A 166 -0.57 12.14 -7.70
N ILE A 167 -0.92 12.40 -8.97
CA ILE A 167 0.04 12.30 -10.08
C ILE A 167 0.85 13.59 -10.08
N SER A 168 2.18 13.47 -9.95
CA SER A 168 3.09 14.62 -10.01
C SER A 168 3.64 14.87 -11.41
N ASP A 169 3.86 13.82 -12.20
CA ASP A 169 4.36 13.93 -13.58
C ASP A 169 4.03 12.68 -14.44
N VAL A 170 4.30 12.76 -15.74
CA VAL A 170 4.23 11.64 -16.69
C VAL A 170 5.61 11.40 -17.29
N GLU A 171 6.23 10.27 -16.97
CA GLU A 171 7.56 9.90 -17.45
C GLU A 171 7.45 9.07 -18.74
N PRO A 172 7.81 9.62 -19.91
CA PRO A 172 7.56 8.99 -21.19
C PRO A 172 8.52 7.82 -21.44
N LYS A 173 7.98 6.67 -21.87
CA LYS A 173 8.74 5.43 -22.15
C LYS A 173 9.58 4.94 -20.96
N TYR A 174 9.10 5.15 -19.74
CA TYR A 174 9.77 4.72 -18.51
C TYR A 174 10.00 3.19 -18.45
N TYR A 175 9.03 2.41 -18.92
CA TYR A 175 9.13 0.94 -18.90
C TYR A 175 9.83 0.41 -20.16
N ALA A 176 10.49 -0.75 -20.04
CA ALA A 176 11.36 -1.32 -21.09
C ALA A 176 10.63 -1.73 -22.39
N ASP A 177 9.32 -1.90 -22.33
CA ASP A 177 8.40 -2.11 -23.46
C ASP A 177 7.91 -0.80 -24.10
N GLY A 178 8.34 0.36 -23.58
CA GLY A 178 8.01 1.69 -24.07
C GLY A 178 6.71 2.27 -23.52
N GLU A 179 6.08 1.64 -22.50
CA GLU A 179 4.95 2.26 -21.79
C GLU A 179 5.42 3.44 -20.92
N ASP A 180 4.61 4.49 -20.89
CA ASP A 180 4.79 5.63 -20.00
C ASP A 180 4.46 5.26 -18.54
N ALA A 181 5.05 5.97 -17.58
CA ALA A 181 4.69 5.90 -16.16
C ALA A 181 4.01 7.19 -15.70
N TYR A 182 3.04 7.07 -14.80
CA TYR A 182 2.73 8.17 -13.88
C TYR A 182 3.72 8.13 -12.72
N ALA A 183 4.46 9.22 -12.53
CA ALA A 183 5.13 9.50 -11.28
C ALA A 183 4.07 10.01 -10.28
N MET A 184 3.97 9.36 -9.13
CA MET A 184 2.95 9.67 -8.12
C MET A 184 3.57 9.98 -6.76
N LYS A 185 2.95 10.90 -6.01
CA LYS A 185 3.39 11.28 -4.66
C LYS A 185 2.20 11.32 -3.67
N ARG A 186 2.40 10.84 -2.45
CA ARG A 186 1.46 10.96 -1.32
C ARG A 186 2.10 11.84 -0.23
N PRO A 187 1.53 13.01 0.10
CA PRO A 187 1.98 13.82 1.25
C PRO A 187 1.82 13.04 2.56
N LEU A 188 2.89 12.93 3.34
CA LEU A 188 2.90 12.19 4.61
C LEU A 188 2.68 13.07 5.84
N VAL A 189 2.90 14.39 5.72
CA VAL A 189 2.69 15.34 6.83
C VAL A 189 1.23 15.35 7.32
N GLN A 190 0.26 15.40 6.41
CA GLN A 190 -1.17 15.34 6.78
C GLN A 190 -1.54 13.95 7.32
N PHE A 191 -1.08 12.87 6.67
CA PHE A 191 -1.30 11.50 7.13
C PHE A 191 -0.77 11.28 8.57
N ALA A 192 0.38 11.87 8.92
CA ALA A 192 0.94 11.84 10.27
C ALA A 192 0.03 12.54 11.30
N MET A 193 -0.52 13.71 10.95
CA MET A 193 -1.47 14.43 11.82
C MET A 193 -2.76 13.64 12.02
N GLU A 194 -3.36 13.13 10.95
CA GLU A 194 -4.62 12.36 10.97
C GLU A 194 -4.50 11.06 11.78
N ASN A 195 -3.33 10.41 11.76
CA ASN A 195 -3.10 9.10 12.38
C ASN A 195 -2.27 9.17 13.68
N ASN A 196 -2.02 10.38 14.20
CA ASN A 196 -1.24 10.63 15.41
C ASN A 196 0.12 9.90 15.40
N ILE A 197 0.88 10.07 14.32
CA ILE A 197 2.21 9.50 14.12
C ILE A 197 3.26 10.53 14.56
N GLU A 198 4.18 10.14 15.43
CA GLU A 198 5.26 11.01 15.89
C GLU A 198 6.51 10.83 15.00
N PRO A 199 6.98 11.88 14.31
CA PRO A 199 8.17 11.81 13.46
C PRO A 199 9.48 11.84 14.29
N ALA A 200 10.57 11.35 13.71
CA ALA A 200 11.89 11.29 14.36
C ALA A 200 12.43 12.68 14.83
N ASP A 201 12.10 13.77 14.12
CA ASP A 201 12.24 15.16 14.60
C ASP A 201 10.96 15.94 14.28
N ARG A 202 10.13 16.11 15.31
CA ARG A 202 8.89 16.89 15.28
C ARG A 202 9.08 18.31 14.75
N LYS A 203 10.18 18.99 15.10
CA LYS A 203 10.41 20.38 14.71
C LYS A 203 10.81 20.47 13.25
N ALA A 204 11.70 19.59 12.78
CA ALA A 204 12.09 19.55 11.38
C ALA A 204 10.92 19.14 10.47
N PHE A 205 10.16 18.12 10.85
CA PHE A 205 9.09 17.54 10.03
C PHE A 205 7.92 18.53 9.78
N PHE A 206 7.41 19.15 10.85
CA PHE A 206 6.23 20.04 10.81
C PHE A 206 6.56 21.50 10.48
N SER A 207 7.82 21.87 10.27
CA SER A 207 8.23 23.22 9.82
C SER A 207 7.60 23.62 8.47
N THR A 208 7.58 24.92 8.17
CA THR A 208 7.20 25.42 6.84
C THR A 208 8.34 25.26 5.83
N LYS A 209 8.05 25.40 4.53
CA LYS A 209 9.10 25.38 3.49
C LYS A 209 10.04 26.58 3.62
N GLU A 210 9.50 27.75 3.95
CA GLU A 210 10.23 29.00 4.16
C GLU A 210 11.22 28.89 5.34
N GLU A 211 10.78 28.27 6.45
CA GLU A 211 11.64 27.98 7.60
C GLU A 211 12.80 27.05 7.24
N ARG A 212 12.57 26.01 6.41
CA ARG A 212 13.63 25.12 5.91
C ARG A 212 14.58 25.81 4.95
N GLU A 213 14.08 26.63 4.03
CA GLU A 213 14.92 27.39 3.10
C GLU A 213 15.79 28.42 3.83
N HIS A 214 15.24 29.08 4.84
CA HIS A 214 16.00 29.97 5.73
C HIS A 214 17.07 29.20 6.53
N ALA A 215 16.71 28.04 7.09
CA ALA A 215 17.64 27.18 7.83
C ALA A 215 18.75 26.57 6.95
N ARG A 216 18.46 26.25 5.67
CA ARG A 216 19.48 25.84 4.68
C ARG A 216 20.43 27.00 4.36
N LYS A 217 19.91 28.21 4.12
CA LYS A 217 20.74 29.42 3.88
C LYS A 217 21.66 29.74 5.06
N LEU A 218 21.19 29.57 6.31
CA LEU A 218 21.99 29.75 7.52
C LEU A 218 23.07 28.68 7.77
N LYS A 219 23.05 27.55 7.05
CA LYS A 219 24.09 26.49 7.15
C LYS A 219 25.17 26.60 6.07
N ASN A 220 24.96 27.41 5.04
CA ASN A 220 25.81 27.54 3.87
C ASN A 220 26.58 28.88 3.82
N ASN A 221 26.51 29.66 4.91
CA ASN A 221 27.25 30.90 5.17
C ASN A 221 28.15 30.72 6.40
#